data_AF-A0A355DKY5-F1
#
_entry.id   AF-A0A355DKY5-F1
#
_cell.length_a   1.000
_cell.length_b   1.000
_cell.length_c   1.000
_cell.angle_alpha   90.00
_cell.angle_beta   90.00
_cell.angle_gamma   90.00
#
_symmetry.space_group_name_H-M   'P 1'
#
loop_
_entity.id
_entity.type
_entity.pdbx_description
1 polymer ?
#
loop_
_entity_poly.entity_id
_entity_poly.type
_entity_poly.pdbx_seq_one_letter_code
_entity_poly.pdbx_strand_id
1 'polypeptide(L)'
;MSLNVELLEQSFNKIKPHANEFVVSFYENLFAAYPEVKPLFVETDMTNQYKKLLSSLVLVVENLRQPEKLGAVLNALGARHVSYG
;
A
#
# COMPACT_ATOMS: atom_id res chain seq x y z
N MET A 1 15.15 14.32 -6.96
CA MET A 1 15.59 13.56 -5.77
C MET A 1 15.84 12.13 -6.19
N SER A 2 16.98 11.54 -5.84
CA SER A 2 17.23 10.11 -6.02
C SER A 2 16.56 9.33 -4.87
N LEU A 3 15.98 8.17 -5.19
CA LEU A 3 15.36 7.28 -4.21
C LEU A 3 16.42 6.68 -3.27
N ASN A 4 16.26 6.82 -1.96
CA ASN A 4 17.12 6.14 -0.99
C ASN A 4 16.59 4.73 -0.70
N VAL A 5 16.99 3.79 -1.55
CA VAL A 5 16.53 2.39 -1.52
C VAL A 5 16.87 1.72 -0.18
N GLU A 6 18.08 1.92 0.34
CA GLU A 6 18.52 1.29 1.57
C GLU A 6 17.69 1.73 2.78
N LEU A 7 17.39 3.03 2.89
CA LEU A 7 16.54 3.55 3.96
C LEU A 7 15.11 2.97 3.89
N LEU A 8 14.55 2.80 2.69
CA LEU A 8 13.23 2.21 2.49
C LEU A 8 13.21 0.72 2.88
N GLU A 9 14.21 -0.05 2.44
CA GLU A 9 14.36 -1.47 2.82
C GLU A 9 14.52 -1.63 4.35
N GLN A 10 15.38 -0.81 4.98
CA GLN A 10 15.63 -0.86 6.42
C GLN A 10 14.40 -0.46 7.25
N SER A 11 13.71 0.62 6.87
CA SER A 11 12.51 1.07 7.57
C SER A 11 11.37 0.06 7.46
N PHE A 12 11.17 -0.52 6.27
CA PHE A 12 10.13 -1.53 6.08
C PHE A 12 10.44 -2.84 6.82
N ASN A 13 11.71 -3.23 6.92
CA ASN A 13 12.11 -4.40 7.72
C ASN A 13 11.73 -4.26 9.21
N LYS A 14 11.69 -3.04 9.75
CA LYS A 14 11.20 -2.80 11.13
C LYS A 14 9.70 -2.98 11.26
N ILE A 15 8.94 -2.83 10.17
CA ILE A 15 7.47 -2.97 10.14
C ILE A 15 7.07 -4.44 9.98
N LYS A 16 7.86 -5.27 9.28
CA LYS A 16 7.54 -6.67 8.97
C LYS A 16 6.99 -7.51 10.15
N PRO A 17 7.54 -7.46 11.37
CA PRO A 17 7.02 -8.21 12.51
C PRO A 17 5.59 -7.80 12.93
N HIS A 18 5.19 -6.58 12.61
CA HIS A 18 3.91 -5.97 12.98
C HIS A 18 3.11 -5.53 11.74
N ALA A 19 3.29 -6.24 10.62
CA ALA A 19 2.79 -5.78 9.32
C ALA A 19 1.26 -5.71 9.28
N ASN A 20 0.58 -6.59 10.02
CA ASN A 20 -0.87 -6.61 10.12
C ASN A 20 -1.38 -5.42 10.96
N GLU A 21 -0.78 -5.16 12.13
CA GLU A 21 -1.15 -3.99 12.94
C GLU A 21 -0.87 -2.68 12.20
N PHE A 22 0.24 -2.63 11.46
CA PHE A 22 0.60 -1.49 10.63
C PHE A 22 -0.49 -1.14 9.62
N VAL A 23 -0.97 -2.11 8.82
CA VAL A 23 -2.00 -1.82 7.81
C VAL A 23 -3.37 -1.51 8.42
N VAL A 24 -3.70 -2.08 9.58
CA VAL A 24 -4.91 -1.69 10.31
C VAL A 24 -4.80 -0.23 10.75
N SER A 25 -3.70 0.14 11.40
CA SER A 25 -3.47 1.51 11.86
C SER A 25 -3.45 2.53 10.71
N PHE A 26 -3.00 2.13 9.51
CA PHE A 26 -3.06 2.98 8.33
C PHE A 26 -4.50 3.40 8.02
N TYR A 27 -5.44 2.45 7.97
CA TYR A 27 -6.84 2.76 7.68
C TYR A 27 -7.53 3.47 8.84
N GLU A 28 -7.21 3.12 10.09
CA GLU A 28 -7.70 3.87 11.26
C GLU A 28 -7.30 5.35 11.18
N ASN A 29 -6.02 5.62 10.91
CA ASN A 29 -5.50 6.98 10.77
C ASN A 29 -6.10 7.70 9.56
N LEU A 30 -6.21 7.03 8.40
CA LEU A 30 -6.83 7.59 7.20
C LEU A 30 -8.28 8.02 7.48
N PHE A 31 -9.05 7.15 8.11
CA PHE A 31 -10.46 7.37 8.39
C PHE A 31 -10.73 8.32 9.55
N ALA A 32 -9.76 8.51 10.45
CA ALA A 32 -9.79 9.54 11.48
C ALA A 32 -9.47 10.92 10.89
N ALA A 33 -8.44 11.01 10.04
CA ALA A 33 -7.99 12.27 9.45
C ALA A 33 -8.91 12.75 8.30
N TYR A 34 -9.43 11.83 7.50
CA TYR A 34 -10.24 12.08 6.31
C TYR A 34 -11.51 11.22 6.32
N PRO A 35 -12.47 11.51 7.22
CA PRO A 35 -13.70 10.72 7.30
C PRO A 35 -14.51 10.72 5.99
N GLU A 36 -14.35 11.73 5.13
CA GLU A 36 -15.00 11.86 3.83
C GLU A 36 -14.59 10.78 2.82
N VAL A 37 -13.47 10.07 3.02
CA VAL A 37 -13.09 8.95 2.14
C VAL A 37 -13.69 7.61 2.56
N LYS A 38 -14.25 7.50 3.78
CA LYS A 38 -14.91 6.26 4.25
C LYS A 38 -15.97 5.72 3.28
N PRO A 39 -16.84 6.55 2.65
CA PRO A 39 -17.82 6.09 1.68
C PRO A 39 -17.23 5.28 0.51
N LEU A 40 -15.97 5.54 0.12
CA LEU A 40 -15.29 4.80 -0.95
C LEU A 40 -14.98 3.34 -0.57
N PHE A 41 -15.05 3.00 0.73
CA PHE A 41 -14.71 1.69 1.26
C PHE A 41 -15.91 0.94 1.86
N VAL A 42 -17.13 1.48 1.78
CA VAL A 42 -18.33 0.88 2.44
C VAL A 42 -18.63 -0.53 1.92
N GLU A 43 -18.52 -0.74 0.61
CA GLU A 43 -18.73 -2.05 -0.03
C GLU A 43 -17.45 -2.90 -0.09
N THR A 44 -16.37 -2.46 0.56
CA THR A 44 -15.07 -3.15 0.52
C THR A 44 -14.94 -4.12 1.70
N ASP A 45 -14.58 -5.37 1.40
CA ASP A 45 -14.07 -6.29 2.42
C ASP A 45 -12.73 -5.78 2.96
N MET A 46 -12.79 -5.15 4.13
CA MET A 46 -11.63 -4.51 4.76
C MET A 46 -10.54 -5.53 5.13
N THR A 47 -10.89 -6.77 5.46
CA THR A 47 -9.88 -7.81 5.76
C THR A 47 -9.03 -8.10 4.52
N ASN A 48 -9.67 -8.21 3.37
CA ASN A 48 -8.95 -8.39 2.10
C ASN A 48 -8.26 -7.09 1.65
N GLN A 49 -8.81 -5.92 1.98
CA GLN A 49 -8.19 -4.63 1.68
C GLN A 49 -6.88 -4.40 2.45
N TYR A 50 -6.81 -4.81 3.72
CA TYR A 50 -5.59 -4.78 4.52
C TYR A 50 -4.49 -5.64 3.90
N LYS A 51 -4.84 -6.86 3.48
CA LYS A 51 -3.92 -7.77 2.77
C LYS A 51 -3.43 -7.15 1.46
N LYS A 52 -4.32 -6.55 0.67
CA LYS A 52 -3.96 -5.87 -0.59
C LYS A 52 -2.96 -4.74 -0.37
N LEU A 53 -3.17 -3.89 0.64
CA LEU A 53 -2.24 -2.82 0.99
C LEU A 53 -0.87 -3.41 1.38
N LEU A 54 -0.85 -4.38 2.29
CA LEU A 54 0.39 -5.00 2.74
C LEU A 54 1.16 -5.63 1.58
N SER A 55 0.49 -6.46 0.76
CA SER A 55 1.12 -7.11 -0.40
C SER A 55 1.63 -6.09 -1.41
N SER A 56 0.94 -4.97 -1.60
CA SER A 56 1.41 -3.91 -2.50
C SER A 56 2.67 -3.23 -1.97
N LEU A 57 2.76 -2.97 -0.66
CA LEU A 57 3.96 -2.40 -0.03
C LEU A 57 5.14 -3.37 -0.11
N VAL A 58 4.92 -4.65 0.19
CA VAL A 58 5.94 -5.71 0.05
C VAL A 58 6.46 -5.75 -1.39
N LEU A 59 5.54 -5.83 -2.37
CA LEU A 59 5.88 -5.89 -3.79
C LEU A 59 6.75 -4.70 -4.21
N VAL A 60 6.39 -3.48 -3.80
CA VAL A 60 7.16 -2.28 -4.14
C VAL A 60 8.55 -2.32 -3.49
N VAL A 61 8.63 -2.57 -2.18
CA VAL A 61 9.89 -2.55 -1.42
C VAL A 61 10.86 -3.62 -1.92
N GLU A 62 10.38 -4.82 -2.24
CA GLU A 62 11.20 -5.92 -2.73
C GLU A 62 11.72 -5.71 -4.16
N ASN A 63 11.13 -4.78 -4.92
CA ASN A 63 11.49 -4.52 -6.32
C ASN A 63 12.04 -3.11 -6.56
N LEU A 64 12.42 -2.36 -5.51
CA LEU A 64 12.97 -0.99 -5.65
C LEU A 64 14.23 -0.93 -6.53
N ARG A 65 14.98 -2.03 -6.61
CA ARG A 65 16.21 -2.16 -7.43
C ARG A 65 15.95 -2.69 -8.83
N GLN A 66 14.74 -3.16 -9.12
CA GLN A 66 14.30 -3.75 -10.40
C GLN A 66 12.90 -3.22 -10.77
N PRO A 67 12.72 -1.89 -10.85
CA PRO A 67 11.40 -1.27 -11.03
C PRO A 67 10.71 -1.66 -12.35
N GLU A 68 11.47 -2.05 -13.37
CA GLU A 68 10.97 -2.56 -14.64
C GLU A 68 10.04 -3.78 -14.48
N LYS A 69 10.25 -4.58 -13.42
CA LYS A 69 9.40 -5.74 -13.11
C LYS A 69 8.00 -5.36 -12.62
N LEU A 70 7.83 -4.12 -12.15
CA LEU A 70 6.57 -3.64 -11.60
C LEU A 70 5.64 -3.05 -12.67
N GLY A 71 6.14 -2.74 -13.87
CA GLY A 71 5.40 -1.96 -14.87
C GLY A 71 4.01 -2.50 -15.19
N ALA A 72 3.89 -3.80 -15.47
CA ALA A 72 2.59 -4.41 -15.80
C ALA A 72 1.61 -4.37 -14.62
N VAL A 73 2.08 -4.68 -13.41
CA VAL A 73 1.24 -4.69 -12.19
C VAL A 73 0.80 -3.28 -11.83
N LEU A 74 1.70 -2.31 -11.88
CA LEU A 74 1.40 -0.90 -11.56
C LEU A 74 0.41 -0.31 -12.57
N ASN A 75 0.55 -0.61 -13.87
CA ASN A 75 -0.39 -0.16 -14.89
C ASN A 75 -1.80 -0.74 -14.67
N ALA A 76 -1.89 -2.05 -14.37
CA ALA A 76 -3.17 -2.69 -14.07
C ALA A 76 -3.82 -2.11 -12.80
N LEU A 77 -3.02 -1.84 -11.76
CA LEU A 77 -3.50 -1.17 -10.55
C LEU A 77 -3.98 0.25 -10.86
N GLY A 78 -3.21 1.04 -11.61
CA GLY A 78 -3.56 2.39 -12.00
C GLY A 78 -4.89 2.46 -12.77
N ALA A 79 -5.10 1.54 -13.73
CA ALA A 79 -6.35 1.46 -14.48
C ALA A 79 -7.57 1.21 -13.57
N ARG A 80 -7.43 0.40 -12.51
CA ARG A 80 -8.48 0.22 -11.50
C ARG A 80 -8.71 1.49 -10.68
N HIS A 81 -7.64 2.20 -10.31
CA HIS A 81 -7.78 3.44 -9.54
C HIS A 81 -8.52 4.54 -10.32
N VAL A 82 -8.28 4.66 -11.63
CA VAL A 82 -9.06 5.57 -12.49
C VAL A 82 -10.56 5.27 -12.43
N SER A 83 -10.95 4.00 -12.29
CA SER A 83 -12.38 3.62 -12.19
C SER A 83 -13.03 4.00 -10.86
N TYR A 84 -12.25 4.34 -9.83
CA TYR A 84 -12.77 4.74 -8.52
C TYR A 84 -13.14 6.23 -8.47
N GLY A 85 -12.74 7.03 -9.46
CA GLY A 85 -12.94 8.49 -9.55
C GLY A 85 -11.66 9.27 -9.29
#